data_AF-A0A1J3EBU7-F1
#
_entry.id   AF-A0A1J3EBU7-F1
#
_cell.length_a   1.000
_cell.length_b   1.000
_cell.length_c   1.000
_cell.angle_alpha   90.00
_cell.angle_beta   90.00
_cell.angle_gamma   90.00
#
_symmetry.space_group_name_H-M   'P 1'
#
loop_
_entity.id
_entity.type
_entity.pdbx_description
1 polymer ?
#
loop_
_entity_poly.entity_id
_entity_poly.type
_entity_poly.pdbx_seq_one_letter_code
_entity_poly.pdbx_strand_id
1 'polypeptide(L)'
;WIKSQEFVEMILQDSVFILGFFIQIGTQKFNRNEDILFEEPCLITTIFEDLILLENQLPYALLEELFEPFLFSLKTEETFRDLTLRVFGFENKIERDVKFQHFTDLFRRVRVATLGLTEEQASNAKAEPPKSIKSLHNADKLDSAGVDFENVDKENDLTLVIDFKDGVLKMPCFTAEDNTERVMRNLMALEQCHYPFSAYVC
;
A
#
# COMPACT_ATOMS: atom_id res chain seq x y z
N TRP A 1 -23.99 -16.37 -5.79
CA TRP A 1 -24.64 -15.42 -4.87
C TRP A 1 -24.56 -16.01 -3.48
N ILE A 2 -23.74 -15.44 -2.60
CA ILE A 2 -23.65 -15.82 -1.18
C ILE A 2 -24.91 -15.28 -0.50
N LYS A 3 -25.53 -16.03 0.42
CA LYS A 3 -26.68 -15.51 1.16
C LYS A 3 -26.23 -14.36 2.07
N SER A 4 -27.10 -13.37 2.30
CA SER A 4 -26.76 -12.19 3.12
C SER A 4 -26.17 -12.55 4.49
N GLN A 5 -26.65 -13.61 5.13
CA GLN A 5 -26.14 -14.04 6.44
C GLN A 5 -24.75 -14.68 6.35
N GLU A 6 -24.55 -15.60 5.41
CA GLU A 6 -23.25 -16.25 5.15
C GLU A 6 -22.18 -15.22 4.76
N PHE A 7 -22.58 -14.16 4.04
CA PHE A 7 -21.69 -13.05 3.68
C PHE A 7 -21.30 -12.20 4.89
N VAL A 8 -22.25 -11.89 5.78
CA VAL A 8 -21.96 -11.15 7.02
C VAL A 8 -21.07 -11.97 7.96
N GLU A 9 -21.33 -13.27 8.09
CA GLU A 9 -20.50 -14.18 8.89
C GLU A 9 -19.06 -14.26 8.36
N MET A 10 -18.90 -14.35 7.04
CA MET A 10 -17.58 -14.32 6.39
C MET A 10 -16.83 -13.03 6.70
N ILE A 11 -17.45 -11.87 6.45
CA ILE A 11 -16.85 -10.56 6.77
C ILE A 11 -16.48 -10.47 8.24
N LEU A 12 -17.36 -10.89 9.14
CA LEU A 12 -17.10 -10.83 10.58
C LEU A 12 -15.90 -11.69 10.96
N GLN A 13 -15.83 -12.92 10.43
CA GLN A 13 -14.75 -13.85 10.71
C GLN A 13 -13.41 -13.31 10.19
N ASP A 14 -13.39 -12.80 8.96
CA ASP A 14 -12.19 -12.21 8.35
C ASP A 14 -11.75 -10.95 9.08
N SER A 15 -12.71 -10.10 9.48
CA SER A 15 -12.42 -8.89 10.25
C SER A 15 -11.78 -9.25 11.59
N VAL A 16 -12.37 -10.18 12.35
CA VAL A 16 -11.83 -10.62 13.66
C VAL A 16 -10.45 -11.24 13.50
N PHE A 17 -10.22 -12.02 12.44
CA PHE A 17 -8.90 -12.55 12.11
C PHE A 17 -7.89 -11.43 11.88
N ILE A 18 -8.22 -10.42 11.06
CA ILE A 18 -7.37 -9.25 10.80
C ILE A 18 -7.03 -8.52 12.10
N LEU A 19 -8.01 -8.27 12.97
CA LEU A 19 -7.76 -7.59 14.25
C LEU A 19 -6.80 -8.39 15.14
N GLY A 20 -7.06 -9.69 15.31
CA GLY A 20 -6.22 -10.57 16.12
C GLY A 20 -4.79 -10.62 15.59
N PHE A 21 -4.64 -10.76 14.27
CA PHE A 21 -3.35 -10.74 13.59
C PHE A 21 -2.63 -9.40 13.79
N PHE A 22 -3.31 -8.27 13.65
CA PHE A 22 -2.73 -6.93 13.78
C PHE A 22 -2.29 -6.63 15.22
N ILE A 23 -3.10 -6.96 16.22
CA ILE A 23 -2.72 -6.80 17.63
C ILE A 23 -1.48 -7.62 17.94
N GLN A 24 -1.42 -8.86 17.45
CA GLN A 24 -0.29 -9.76 17.73
C GLN A 24 1.01 -9.27 17.07
N ILE A 25 0.95 -8.87 15.79
CA ILE A 25 2.09 -8.27 15.07
C ILE A 25 2.51 -6.95 15.73
N GLY A 26 1.55 -6.05 15.97
CA GLY A 26 1.80 -4.69 16.44
C GLY A 26 2.34 -4.62 17.87
N THR A 27 1.98 -5.57 18.74
CA THR A 27 2.48 -5.61 20.13
C THR A 27 3.81 -6.34 20.29
N GLN A 28 4.25 -7.09 19.27
CA GLN A 28 5.42 -7.97 19.32
C GLN A 28 5.40 -8.97 20.49
N LYS A 29 4.22 -9.21 21.11
CA LYS A 29 4.04 -10.14 22.22
C LYS A 29 3.79 -11.54 21.68
N PHE A 30 4.83 -12.14 21.11
CA PHE A 30 4.77 -13.51 20.61
C PHE A 30 4.75 -14.49 21.79
N ASN A 31 3.64 -15.21 21.97
CA ASN A 31 3.69 -16.45 22.73
C ASN A 31 4.01 -17.58 21.74
N ARG A 32 5.29 -17.69 21.34
CA ARG A 32 5.78 -18.61 20.28
C ARG A 32 5.39 -20.08 20.48
N ASN A 33 4.95 -20.47 21.67
CA ASN A 33 4.64 -21.84 22.02
C ASN A 33 3.16 -22.21 21.81
N GLU A 34 2.28 -21.27 21.44
CA GLU A 34 0.82 -21.50 21.37
C GLU A 34 0.17 -21.03 20.06
N ASP A 35 0.80 -20.13 19.29
CA ASP A 35 0.19 -19.56 18.08
C ASP A 35 0.86 -20.06 16.79
N ILE A 36 0.18 -20.98 16.10
CA ILE A 36 0.58 -21.57 14.80
C ILE A 36 0.93 -20.50 13.75
N LEU A 37 0.27 -19.34 13.79
CA LEU A 37 0.50 -18.22 12.87
C LEU A 37 1.94 -17.65 12.94
N PHE A 38 2.65 -17.88 14.05
CA PHE A 38 3.96 -17.29 14.34
C PHE A 38 5.08 -18.32 14.51
N GLU A 39 4.76 -19.61 14.41
CA GLU A 39 5.77 -20.68 14.34
C GLU A 39 6.50 -20.68 12.98
N GLU A 40 5.80 -20.30 11.91
CA GLU A 40 6.30 -20.33 10.53
C GLU A 40 6.31 -18.90 9.93
N PRO A 41 7.47 -18.25 9.76
CA PRO A 41 7.57 -16.91 9.16
C PRO A 41 6.90 -16.81 7.78
N CYS A 42 6.90 -17.90 7.00
CA CYS A 42 6.26 -17.94 5.68
C CYS A 42 4.74 -17.68 5.75
N LEU A 43 4.08 -18.03 6.86
CA LEU A 43 2.64 -17.80 7.03
C LEU A 43 2.31 -16.30 7.16
N ILE A 44 3.13 -15.57 7.92
CA ILE A 44 2.96 -14.11 8.12
C ILE A 44 3.09 -13.39 6.78
N THR A 45 4.13 -13.72 6.00
CA THR A 45 4.33 -13.15 4.66
C THR A 45 3.14 -13.45 3.76
N THR A 46 2.63 -14.69 3.78
CA THR A 46 1.46 -15.08 2.97
C THR A 46 0.21 -14.27 3.36
N ILE A 47 -0.04 -14.06 4.66
CA ILE A 47 -1.16 -13.25 5.12
C ILE A 47 -1.03 -11.80 4.63
N PHE A 48 0.14 -11.18 4.75
CA PHE A 48 0.36 -9.84 4.23
C PHE A 48 0.16 -9.74 2.71
N GLU A 49 0.65 -10.72 1.97
CA GLU A 49 0.46 -10.81 0.54
C GLU A 49 -1.01 -10.93 0.14
N ASP A 50 -1.80 -11.65 0.92
CA ASP A 50 -3.25 -11.82 0.71
C ASP A 50 -4.03 -10.55 1.08
N LEU A 51 -3.62 -9.83 2.13
CA LEU A 51 -4.24 -8.55 2.54
C LEU A 51 -4.07 -7.44 1.51
N ILE A 52 -3.10 -7.55 0.59
CA ILE A 52 -2.85 -6.56 -0.47
C ILE A 52 -3.67 -6.85 -1.73
N LEU A 53 -4.17 -8.07 -1.91
CA LEU A 53 -4.91 -8.47 -3.11
C LEU A 53 -6.23 -7.70 -3.22
N LEU A 54 -6.49 -7.10 -4.38
CA LEU A 54 -7.73 -6.35 -4.63
C LEU A 54 -9.00 -7.19 -4.49
N GLU A 55 -8.90 -8.49 -4.78
CA GLU A 55 -10.01 -9.43 -4.62
C GLU A 55 -10.31 -9.78 -3.15
N ASN A 56 -9.39 -9.45 -2.24
CA ASN A 56 -9.47 -9.77 -0.81
C ASN A 56 -9.54 -8.50 0.06
N GLN A 57 -10.25 -7.47 -0.40
CA GLN A 57 -10.37 -6.20 0.32
C GLN A 57 -11.69 -6.11 1.10
N LEU A 58 -11.56 -5.76 2.38
CA LEU A 58 -12.68 -5.27 3.18
C LEU A 58 -12.65 -3.74 3.23
N PRO A 59 -13.82 -3.06 3.25
CA PRO A 59 -13.86 -1.62 3.46
C PRO A 59 -13.20 -1.25 4.79
N TYR A 60 -12.18 -0.38 4.74
CA TYR A 60 -11.44 0.00 5.93
C TYR A 60 -12.33 0.69 6.97
N ALA A 61 -13.27 1.52 6.53
CA ALA A 61 -14.24 2.18 7.40
C ALA A 61 -15.06 1.17 8.23
N LEU A 62 -15.38 -0.01 7.67
CA LEU A 62 -16.06 -1.07 8.41
C LEU A 62 -15.18 -1.62 9.53
N LEU A 63 -13.89 -1.84 9.27
CA LEU A 63 -12.94 -2.33 10.26
C LEU A 63 -12.73 -1.28 11.37
N GLU A 64 -12.60 -0.02 11.00
CA GLU A 64 -12.49 1.10 11.95
C GLU A 64 -13.72 1.17 12.86
N GLU A 65 -14.93 1.19 12.29
CA GLU A 65 -16.18 1.19 13.07
C GLU A 65 -16.32 -0.03 14.00
N LEU A 66 -15.90 -1.21 13.53
CA LEU A 66 -15.99 -2.45 14.31
C LEU A 66 -14.99 -2.48 15.47
N PHE A 67 -13.79 -1.91 15.29
CA PHE A 67 -12.67 -2.12 16.20
C PHE A 67 -12.30 -0.96 17.09
N GLU A 68 -12.62 0.29 16.71
CA GLU A 68 -12.38 1.45 17.57
C GLU A 68 -12.98 1.29 18.98
N PRO A 69 -14.24 0.82 19.14
CA PRO A 69 -14.80 0.58 20.49
C PRO A 69 -14.05 -0.50 21.27
N PHE A 70 -13.53 -1.52 20.57
CA PHE A 70 -12.82 -2.63 21.19
C PHE A 70 -11.44 -2.20 21.67
N LEU A 71 -10.68 -1.47 20.86
CA LEU A 71 -9.36 -0.91 21.24
C LEU A 71 -9.49 0.04 22.43
N PHE A 72 -10.50 0.91 22.42
CA PHE A 72 -10.80 1.77 23.56
C PHE A 72 -11.07 0.96 24.85
N SER A 73 -11.78 -0.17 24.75
CA SER A 73 -12.05 -1.04 25.89
C SER A 73 -10.79 -1.72 26.45
N LEU A 74 -9.80 -1.98 25.60
CA LEU A 74 -8.47 -2.49 25.97
C LEU A 74 -7.57 -1.41 26.59
N LYS A 75 -8.05 -0.17 26.72
CA LYS A 75 -7.31 1.00 27.20
C LYS A 75 -6.04 1.28 26.38
N THR A 76 -6.08 0.98 25.08
CA THR A 76 -5.02 1.43 24.18
C THR A 76 -5.24 2.91 23.89
N GLU A 77 -4.18 3.73 23.96
CA GLU A 77 -4.23 5.12 23.47
C GLU A 77 -4.17 5.19 21.93
N GLU A 78 -4.06 4.03 21.31
CA GLU A 78 -3.86 3.84 19.88
C GLU A 78 -5.19 3.55 19.15
N THR A 79 -5.38 4.18 17.99
CA THR A 79 -6.48 3.90 17.05
C THR A 79 -6.21 2.65 16.20
N PHE A 80 -7.24 2.08 15.58
CA PHE A 80 -7.06 0.98 14.62
C PHE A 80 -6.19 1.40 13.43
N ARG A 81 -6.24 2.69 13.08
CA ARG A 81 -5.41 3.31 12.04
C ARG A 81 -3.93 3.32 12.40
N ASP A 82 -3.59 3.75 13.60
CA ASP A 82 -2.22 3.75 14.08
C ASP A 82 -1.66 2.31 14.11
N LEU A 83 -2.49 1.34 14.55
CA LEU A 83 -2.11 -0.07 14.58
C LEU A 83 -1.86 -0.61 13.17
N THR A 84 -2.75 -0.29 12.23
CA THR A 84 -2.63 -0.65 10.82
C THR A 84 -1.33 -0.09 10.23
N LEU A 85 -1.06 1.21 10.43
CA LEU A 85 0.17 1.82 9.91
C LEU A 85 1.41 1.17 10.48
N ARG A 86 1.43 0.86 11.78
CA ARG A 86 2.56 0.16 12.40
C ARG A 86 2.79 -1.23 11.82
N VAL A 87 1.73 -2.00 11.68
CA VAL A 87 1.77 -3.37 11.18
C VAL A 87 2.36 -3.42 9.75
N PHE A 88 2.09 -2.42 8.92
CA PHE A 88 2.64 -2.31 7.56
C PHE A 88 3.96 -1.50 7.47
N GLY A 89 4.49 -0.96 8.58
CA GLY A 89 5.71 -0.13 8.57
C GLY A 89 5.51 1.25 7.89
N PHE A 90 4.29 1.78 7.95
CA PHE A 90 3.87 3.04 7.33
C PHE A 90 3.68 4.19 8.31
N GLU A 91 4.20 4.07 9.53
CA GLU A 91 4.14 5.16 10.51
C GLU A 91 4.75 6.44 9.93
N ASN A 92 4.00 7.54 10.04
CA ASN A 92 4.40 8.86 9.55
C ASN A 92 4.65 8.95 8.03
N LYS A 93 4.24 7.94 7.24
CA LYS A 93 4.37 7.96 5.78
C LYS A 93 3.22 8.68 5.06
N ILE A 94 2.09 8.87 5.75
CA ILE A 94 0.93 9.62 5.26
C ILE A 94 0.39 10.54 6.35
N GLU A 95 -0.23 11.65 5.95
CA GLU A 95 -0.87 12.61 6.86
C GLU A 95 -2.08 11.99 7.58
N ARG A 96 -2.46 12.57 8.73
CA ARG A 96 -3.49 11.99 9.62
C ARG A 96 -4.89 12.01 9.02
N ASP A 97 -5.20 13.02 8.23
CA ASP A 97 -6.48 13.25 7.56
C ASP A 97 -6.62 12.48 6.25
N VAL A 98 -5.53 11.91 5.72
CA VAL A 98 -5.56 11.03 4.55
C VAL A 98 -6.29 9.74 4.91
N LYS A 99 -7.49 9.60 4.33
CA LYS A 99 -8.30 8.37 4.36
C LYS A 99 -7.91 7.42 3.24
N PHE A 100 -7.99 6.12 3.53
CA PHE A 100 -7.82 5.05 2.56
C PHE A 100 -9.01 4.09 2.62
N GLN A 101 -9.39 3.55 1.47
CA GLN A 101 -10.61 2.74 1.34
C GLN A 101 -10.43 1.30 1.84
N HIS A 102 -9.23 0.76 1.69
CA HIS A 102 -8.84 -0.61 2.02
C HIS A 102 -7.29 -0.68 1.98
N PHE A 103 -6.69 -1.83 2.27
CA PHE A 103 -5.23 -1.95 2.41
C PHE A 103 -4.48 -1.69 1.10
N THR A 104 -4.96 -2.17 -0.05
CA THR A 104 -4.31 -1.82 -1.34
C THR A 104 -4.33 -0.30 -1.59
N ASP A 105 -5.43 0.39 -1.24
CA ASP A 105 -5.50 1.85 -1.34
C ASP A 105 -4.51 2.52 -0.37
N LEU A 106 -4.33 2.00 0.85
CA LEU A 106 -3.31 2.47 1.78
C LEU A 106 -1.91 2.44 1.15
N PHE A 107 -1.51 1.33 0.54
CA PHE A 107 -0.22 1.21 -0.16
C PHE A 107 -0.08 2.27 -1.26
N ARG A 108 -1.14 2.50 -2.04
CA ARG A 108 -1.16 3.54 -3.06
C ARG A 108 -0.98 4.93 -2.43
N ARG A 109 -1.72 5.26 -1.37
CA ARG A 109 -1.68 6.56 -0.69
C ARG A 109 -0.28 6.86 -0.15
N VAL A 110 0.37 5.86 0.45
CA VAL A 110 1.75 5.96 0.94
C VAL A 110 2.72 6.29 -0.18
N ARG A 111 2.65 5.57 -1.31
CA ARG A 111 3.53 5.82 -2.46
C ARG A 111 3.28 7.18 -3.09
N VAL A 112 2.02 7.59 -3.24
CA VAL A 112 1.67 8.91 -3.79
C VAL A 112 2.13 10.05 -2.88
N ALA A 113 2.08 9.86 -1.56
CA ALA A 113 2.59 10.86 -0.60
C ALA A 113 4.09 11.16 -0.80
N THR A 114 4.87 10.19 -1.28
CA THR A 114 6.30 10.40 -1.58
C THR A 114 6.57 11.43 -2.68
N LEU A 115 5.59 11.69 -3.54
CA LEU A 115 5.72 12.68 -4.60
C LEU A 115 5.70 14.12 -4.07
N GLY A 116 5.25 14.33 -2.82
CA GLY A 116 5.17 15.67 -2.22
C GLY A 116 4.28 16.65 -2.98
N LEU A 117 3.28 16.15 -3.73
CA LEU A 117 2.38 16.98 -4.52
C LEU A 117 1.42 17.75 -3.61
N THR A 118 1.27 19.04 -3.84
CA THR A 118 0.18 19.82 -3.22
C THR A 118 -1.17 19.43 -3.81
N GLU A 119 -2.27 19.69 -3.09
CA GLU A 119 -3.63 19.48 -3.60
C GLU A 119 -3.89 20.20 -4.94
N GLU A 120 -3.30 21.39 -5.09
CA GLU A 120 -3.36 22.17 -6.33
C GLU A 120 -2.63 21.46 -7.48
N GLN A 121 -1.41 20.96 -7.24
CA GLN A 121 -0.64 20.22 -8.24
C GLN A 121 -1.34 18.92 -8.65
N ALA A 122 -1.88 18.18 -7.69
CA ALA A 122 -2.64 16.96 -7.96
C ALA A 122 -3.95 17.24 -8.74
N SER A 123 -4.60 18.37 -8.47
CA SER A 123 -5.82 18.78 -9.18
C SER A 123 -5.53 19.23 -10.61
N ASN A 124 -4.46 19.99 -10.81
CA ASN A 124 -4.02 20.44 -12.13
C ASN A 124 -3.60 19.27 -13.01
N ALA A 125 -2.91 18.26 -12.46
CA ALA A 125 -2.54 17.04 -13.18
C ALA A 125 -3.77 16.25 -13.68
N LYS A 126 -4.87 16.25 -12.91
CA LYS A 126 -6.15 15.63 -13.32
C LYS A 126 -6.89 16.40 -14.41
N ALA A 127 -6.65 17.71 -14.52
CA ALA A 127 -7.30 18.57 -15.52
C ALA A 127 -6.62 18.48 -16.90
N GLU A 128 -5.36 18.06 -16.97
CA GLU A 128 -4.69 17.82 -18.25
C GLU A 128 -5.23 16.56 -18.94
N PRO A 129 -5.53 16.62 -20.26
CA PRO A 129 -5.92 15.43 -20.99
C PRO A 129 -4.76 14.42 -20.99
N PRO A 130 -5.05 13.11 -20.86
CA PRO A 130 -4.02 12.08 -20.86
C PRO A 130 -3.20 12.15 -22.15
N LYS A 131 -1.88 12.35 -22.01
CA LYS A 131 -0.95 12.38 -23.13
C LYS A 131 -0.71 10.94 -23.59
N SER A 132 -1.00 10.66 -24.86
CA SER A 132 -0.65 9.38 -25.45
C SER A 132 0.87 9.22 -25.47
N ILE A 133 1.36 8.14 -24.86
CA ILE A 133 2.77 7.74 -24.92
C ILE A 133 3.06 7.34 -26.36
N LYS A 134 3.80 8.18 -27.09
CA LYS A 134 4.13 7.95 -28.51
C LYS A 134 5.28 6.96 -28.70
N SER A 135 6.19 6.90 -27.74
CA SER A 135 7.38 6.06 -27.77
C SER A 135 7.76 5.70 -26.34
N LEU A 136 8.05 4.42 -26.11
CA LEU A 136 8.60 3.92 -24.86
C LEU A 136 10.00 3.36 -25.16
N HIS A 137 11.02 4.12 -24.80
CA HIS A 137 12.41 3.69 -24.95
C HIS A 137 12.80 2.84 -23.73
N ASN A 138 13.46 1.71 -23.97
CA ASN A 138 14.02 0.91 -22.88
C ASN A 138 15.32 1.55 -22.37
N ALA A 139 15.82 1.06 -21.23
CA ALA A 139 17.04 1.55 -20.61
C ALA A 139 18.24 1.56 -21.60
N ASP A 140 18.42 0.49 -22.39
CA ASP A 140 19.53 0.40 -23.36
C ASP A 140 19.50 1.51 -24.42
N LYS A 141 18.31 1.88 -24.91
CA LYS A 141 18.15 2.96 -25.90
C LYS A 141 18.40 4.33 -25.29
N LEU A 142 18.03 4.52 -24.03
CA LEU A 142 18.29 5.78 -23.31
C LEU A 142 19.79 5.93 -23.04
N ASP A 143 20.44 4.87 -22.55
CA ASP A 143 21.90 4.81 -22.35
C ASP A 143 22.65 5.08 -23.67
N SER A 144 22.25 4.42 -24.75
CA SER A 144 22.83 4.64 -26.09
C SER A 144 22.63 6.07 -26.62
N ALA A 145 21.64 6.80 -26.10
CA ALA A 145 21.37 8.20 -26.44
C ALA A 145 22.11 9.19 -25.53
N GLY A 146 22.92 8.70 -24.57
CA GLY A 146 23.68 9.51 -23.62
C GLY A 146 22.89 9.92 -22.39
N VAL A 147 21.86 9.16 -22.00
CA VAL A 147 21.16 9.36 -20.73
C VAL A 147 21.91 8.61 -19.62
N ASP A 148 22.39 9.34 -18.62
CA ASP A 148 22.99 8.77 -17.43
C ASP A 148 21.91 8.39 -16.40
N PHE A 149 22.13 7.32 -15.65
CA PHE A 149 21.19 6.88 -14.60
C PHE A 149 21.79 7.11 -13.22
N GLU A 150 21.04 7.76 -12.34
CA GLU A 150 21.46 8.04 -10.98
C GLU A 150 20.40 7.59 -9.97
N ASN A 151 20.85 6.89 -8.92
CA ASN A 151 19.99 6.51 -7.81
C ASN A 151 19.73 7.74 -6.91
N VAL A 152 18.46 8.02 -6.62
CA VAL A 152 18.07 9.19 -5.81
C VAL A 152 18.17 8.91 -4.30
N ASP A 153 18.04 7.65 -3.86
CA ASP A 153 18.13 7.26 -2.46
C ASP A 153 18.38 5.75 -2.29
N LYS A 154 19.13 5.39 -1.23
CA LYS A 154 19.48 4.00 -0.90
C LYS A 154 18.42 3.21 -0.13
N GLU A 155 17.35 3.83 0.38
CA GLU A 155 16.49 3.19 1.41
C GLU A 155 14.97 3.48 1.29
N ASN A 156 14.46 3.91 0.12
CA ASN A 156 13.02 4.20 0.01
C ASN A 156 12.34 3.45 -1.14
N ASP A 157 12.12 2.14 -0.95
CA ASP A 157 11.38 1.25 -1.88
C ASP A 157 9.93 1.70 -2.18
N LEU A 158 9.44 2.73 -1.46
CA LEU A 158 8.11 3.31 -1.62
C LEU A 158 8.10 4.52 -2.57
N THR A 159 9.23 5.18 -2.81
CA THR A 159 9.22 6.43 -3.57
C THR A 159 8.90 6.24 -5.05
N LEU A 160 8.15 7.19 -5.60
CA LEU A 160 7.78 7.28 -7.02
C LEU A 160 8.46 8.47 -7.72
N VAL A 161 9.36 9.18 -7.03
CA VAL A 161 9.96 10.42 -7.54
C VAL A 161 10.97 10.10 -8.64
N ILE A 162 10.67 10.51 -9.86
CA ILE A 162 11.56 10.42 -11.02
C ILE A 162 11.85 11.84 -11.50
N ASP A 163 13.13 12.17 -11.68
CA ASP A 163 13.58 13.46 -12.21
C ASP A 163 14.48 13.23 -13.42
N PHE A 164 14.33 14.07 -14.45
CA PHE A 164 15.19 14.04 -15.62
C PHE A 164 15.70 15.44 -15.92
N LYS A 165 16.99 15.64 -15.73
CA LYS A 165 17.62 16.94 -15.89
C LYS A 165 19.04 16.80 -16.41
N ASP A 166 19.40 17.65 -17.37
CA ASP A 166 20.75 17.74 -17.93
C ASP A 166 21.32 16.39 -18.43
N GLY A 167 20.45 15.53 -18.98
CA GLY A 167 20.82 14.20 -19.48
C GLY A 167 20.87 13.11 -18.40
N VAL A 168 20.59 13.42 -17.14
CA VAL A 168 20.60 12.46 -16.04
C VAL A 168 19.17 12.11 -15.65
N LEU A 169 18.83 10.82 -15.70
CA LEU A 169 17.60 10.25 -15.17
C LEU A 169 17.85 9.77 -13.73
N LYS A 170 17.33 10.55 -12.80
CA LYS A 170 17.31 10.25 -11.37
C LYS A 170 16.06 9.44 -11.05
N MET A 171 16.24 8.20 -10.60
CA MET A 171 15.13 7.31 -10.25
C MET A 171 15.45 6.50 -8.98
N PRO A 172 14.42 6.11 -8.22
CA PRO A 172 14.64 5.31 -7.03
C PRO A 172 15.01 3.89 -7.39
N CYS A 173 15.85 3.28 -6.56
CA CYS A 173 15.98 1.84 -6.53
C CYS A 173 14.99 1.28 -5.52
N PHE A 174 14.50 0.07 -5.81
CA PHE A 174 13.70 -0.71 -4.89
C PHE A 174 14.22 -2.15 -4.91
N THR A 175 14.00 -2.89 -3.83
CA THR A 175 14.33 -4.30 -3.76
C THR A 175 13.30 -5.10 -4.55
N ALA A 176 13.74 -5.89 -5.52
CA ALA A 176 12.88 -6.82 -6.25
C ALA A 176 12.81 -8.16 -5.51
N GLU A 177 11.77 -8.33 -4.69
CA GLU A 177 11.47 -9.56 -3.95
C GLU A 177 10.24 -10.27 -4.53
N ASP A 178 9.98 -11.50 -4.06
CA ASP A 178 8.88 -12.34 -4.55
C ASP A 178 7.50 -11.65 -4.44
N ASN A 179 7.29 -10.81 -3.42
CA ASN A 179 6.05 -10.05 -3.23
C ASN A 179 5.93 -8.80 -4.11
N THR A 180 7.03 -8.32 -4.71
CA THR A 180 7.10 -7.00 -5.33
C THR A 180 6.16 -6.91 -6.53
N GLU A 181 6.15 -7.96 -7.37
CA GLU A 181 5.25 -8.07 -8.50
C GLU A 181 3.78 -8.06 -8.05
N ARG A 182 3.44 -8.79 -6.96
CA ARG A 182 2.08 -8.84 -6.42
C ARG A 182 1.61 -7.44 -5.99
N VAL A 183 2.43 -6.71 -5.26
CA VAL A 183 2.12 -5.34 -4.83
C VAL A 183 1.92 -4.43 -6.03
N MET A 184 2.88 -4.40 -6.96
CA MET A 184 2.82 -3.51 -8.12
C MET A 184 1.62 -3.80 -9.02
N ARG A 185 1.32 -5.07 -9.32
CA ARG A 185 0.16 -5.42 -10.15
C ARG A 185 -1.17 -5.05 -9.51
N ASN A 186 -1.32 -5.23 -8.19
CA ASN A 186 -2.54 -4.82 -7.48
C ASN A 186 -2.68 -3.29 -7.45
N LEU A 187 -1.58 -2.55 -7.32
CA LEU A 187 -1.59 -1.10 -7.43
C LEU A 187 -1.97 -0.64 -8.85
N MET A 188 -1.37 -1.22 -9.89
CA MET A 188 -1.72 -0.91 -11.28
C MET A 188 -3.21 -1.17 -11.55
N ALA A 189 -3.72 -2.32 -11.13
CA ALA A 189 -5.13 -2.67 -11.28
C ALA A 189 -6.05 -1.70 -10.51
N LEU A 190 -5.65 -1.29 -9.30
CA LEU A 190 -6.39 -0.31 -8.51
C LEU A 190 -6.46 1.02 -9.25
N GLU A 191 -5.33 1.47 -9.79
CA GLU A 191 -5.25 2.74 -10.49
C GLU A 191 -6.03 2.75 -11.80
N GLN A 192 -5.92 1.69 -12.60
CA GLN A 192 -6.66 1.57 -13.86
C GLN A 192 -8.19 1.53 -13.65
N CYS A 193 -8.64 0.92 -12.55
CA CYS A 193 -10.08 0.77 -12.27
C CYS A 193 -10.68 1.95 -11.50
N HIS A 194 -9.97 2.52 -10.52
CA HIS A 194 -10.51 3.49 -9.57
C HIS A 194 -9.86 4.88 -9.66
N TYR A 195 -8.67 4.99 -10.26
CA TYR A 195 -7.93 6.24 -10.40
C TYR A 195 -7.43 6.50 -11.83
N PRO A 196 -8.25 6.33 -12.89
CA PRO A 196 -7.79 6.32 -14.29
C PRO A 196 -7.17 7.64 -14.76
N PHE A 197 -7.42 8.75 -14.05
CA PHE A 197 -6.86 10.08 -14.33
C PHE A 197 -5.77 10.51 -13.34
N SER A 198 -5.34 9.61 -12.45
CA SER A 198 -4.27 9.86 -11.48
C SER A 198 -3.52 8.56 -11.21
N ALA A 199 -3.11 7.87 -12.27
CA ALA A 199 -2.27 6.68 -12.19
C ALA A 199 -0.79 7.08 -12.19
N TYR A 200 -0.02 6.48 -11.29
CA TYR A 200 1.41 6.68 -11.09
C TYR A 200 2.21 5.37 -11.22
N VAL A 201 1.55 4.23 -11.10
CA VAL A 201 2.08 2.87 -11.26
C VAL A 201 1.28 2.22 -12.40
N CYS A 202 1.86 2.18 -13.60
CA CYS A 202 1.19 1.77 -14.85
C CYS A 202 1.81 0.54 -15.51
#